data_AF-A0AAV6D3R2-F1
#
_entry.id   AF-A0AAV6D3R2-F1
#
_cell.length_a   1.000
_cell.length_b   1.000
_cell.length_c   1.000
_cell.angle_alpha   90.00
_cell.angle_beta   90.00
_cell.angle_gamma   90.00
#
_symmetry.space_group_name_H-M   'P 1'
#
loop_
_entity.id
_entity.type
_entity.pdbx_description
1 polymer ?
#
loop_
_entity_poly.entity_id
_entity_poly.type
_entity_poly.pdbx_seq_one_letter_code
_entity_poly.pdbx_strand_id
1 'polypeptide(L)'
;MKIQIESFKKDHASALLSMAIIALVVLSSLAGYLYLVSNENVMVNRSDTWNKSFQMAEAGVEEAMSMINASNSIFGAIPKWTNAVSGGWAITTNSTSLTWKFDDQTQTWKGIGTNKVATNAVMYQLTRYLDTTGNNYYTVYVYNLLNQTNTGPQILSIGSSVSYNPAAKTNITASRKIYMQTTLNSLNGNLSARTTIVLNGNNITADSFDSADSNHSTWQSVWQYGGTNYGFYPTNPSAKTYVTAPDYSTENYFRKDNAYICSDGTISAGNANICGYVDTGPGQAQPNLGPQGVAGGNNDWIGNPVTQTCDPASPYNHGIQQNPLHWLSDMNFAFIDVSLPQTNSSTGVWIDVPKKTGANAWTYTNYAGGTVTYNYWITNGAWGGKTNYQLTTKLTTDILVRGTNLILYLAATPDSLDFHGSSTTIFIDTNSDVTIYTAGNMNMSGNNNGINNITKYARSLRIYGLPSCTAITMGGQSTTTAYIYAPEATLDFHGAGGSYYGAVGAFYCNIVTMTGNYNFHYDEALNLINPPTGYLPKTWQEVQ
;
A
#
# COMPACT_ATOMS: atom_id res chain seq x y z
N MET A 1 -50.83 70.95 -86.56
CA MET A 1 -50.66 70.42 -85.20
C MET A 1 -49.75 69.19 -85.31
N LYS A 2 -48.47 69.30 -84.96
CA LYS A 2 -47.52 68.17 -84.95
C LYS A 2 -47.42 67.66 -83.51
N ILE A 3 -47.93 66.46 -83.25
CA ILE A 3 -47.78 65.78 -81.96
C ILE A 3 -46.48 64.97 -82.06
N GLN A 4 -45.48 65.35 -81.28
CA GLN A 4 -44.29 64.53 -81.05
C GLN A 4 -44.59 63.56 -79.91
N ILE A 5 -44.40 62.27 -80.16
CA ILE A 5 -44.46 61.21 -79.15
C ILE A 5 -43.01 60.89 -78.78
N GLU A 6 -42.59 61.24 -77.57
CA GLU A 6 -41.27 60.86 -77.05
C GLU A 6 -41.22 59.35 -76.74
N SER A 7 -40.14 58.68 -77.14
CA SER A 7 -39.94 57.26 -76.83
C SER A 7 -39.44 57.10 -75.40
N PHE A 8 -40.17 56.35 -74.58
CA PHE A 8 -39.76 56.05 -73.21
C PHE A 8 -38.56 55.07 -73.21
N LYS A 9 -37.41 55.60 -72.77
CA LYS A 9 -36.15 55.03 -72.28
C LYS A 9 -36.03 53.49 -72.15
N LYS A 10 -35.19 52.87 -72.99
CA LYS A 10 -34.67 51.49 -72.84
C LYS A 10 -33.65 51.31 -71.69
N ASP A 11 -33.07 52.38 -71.20
CA ASP A 11 -31.94 52.33 -70.24
C ASP A 11 -32.35 51.97 -68.80
N HIS A 12 -33.63 52.08 -68.44
CA HIS A 12 -34.10 51.76 -67.08
C HIS A 12 -34.34 50.24 -66.88
N ALA A 13 -34.66 49.50 -67.95
CA ALA A 13 -34.92 48.06 -67.87
C ALA A 13 -33.62 47.25 -67.70
N SER A 14 -32.53 47.68 -68.34
CA SER A 14 -31.22 47.03 -68.22
C SER A 14 -30.62 47.19 -66.82
N ALA A 15 -30.78 48.36 -66.19
CA ALA A 15 -30.36 48.62 -64.82
C ALA A 15 -31.12 47.75 -63.80
N LEU A 16 -32.43 47.59 -63.98
CA LEU A 16 -33.27 46.79 -63.09
C LEU A 16 -32.94 45.29 -63.19
N LEU A 17 -32.71 44.79 -64.42
CA LEU A 17 -32.28 43.40 -64.64
C LEU A 17 -30.90 43.14 -64.02
N SER A 18 -29.96 44.08 -64.18
CA SER A 18 -28.62 43.98 -63.60
C SER A 18 -28.67 43.94 -62.07
N MET A 19 -29.48 44.80 -61.45
CA MET A 19 -29.69 44.81 -60.00
C MET A 19 -30.34 43.51 -59.50
N ALA A 20 -31.32 42.96 -60.23
CA ALA A 20 -31.95 41.70 -59.86
C ALA A 20 -30.98 40.51 -59.92
N ILE A 21 -30.12 40.46 -60.95
CA ILE A 21 -29.10 39.42 -61.08
C ILE A 21 -28.06 39.54 -59.96
N ILE A 22 -27.57 40.75 -59.68
CA ILE A 22 -26.63 40.98 -58.58
C ILE A 22 -27.26 40.59 -57.24
N ALA A 23 -28.52 41.00 -56.98
CA ALA A 23 -29.23 40.61 -55.78
C ALA A 23 -29.38 39.09 -55.64
N LEU A 24 -29.70 38.37 -56.73
CA LEU A 24 -29.79 36.92 -56.74
C LEU A 24 -28.44 36.24 -56.45
N VAL A 25 -27.35 36.74 -57.01
CA VAL A 25 -25.99 36.24 -56.73
C VAL A 25 -25.61 36.50 -55.27
N VAL A 26 -25.93 37.67 -54.72
CA VAL A 26 -25.64 38.00 -53.32
C VAL A 26 -26.49 37.16 -52.36
N LEU A 27 -27.78 36.98 -52.64
CA LEU A 27 -28.67 36.18 -51.80
C LEU A 27 -28.31 34.69 -51.86
N SER A 28 -27.98 34.16 -53.04
CA SER A 28 -27.57 32.75 -53.18
C SER A 28 -26.22 32.48 -52.51
N SER A 29 -25.24 33.38 -52.65
CA SER A 29 -23.95 33.25 -51.95
C SER A 29 -24.09 33.37 -50.43
N LEU A 30 -24.92 34.29 -49.94
CA LEU A 30 -25.23 34.40 -48.51
C LEU A 30 -25.93 33.16 -47.97
N ALA A 31 -26.94 32.63 -48.67
CA ALA A 31 -27.63 31.41 -48.27
C ALA A 31 -26.68 30.20 -48.24
N GLY A 32 -25.80 30.10 -49.23
CA GLY A 32 -24.75 29.07 -49.27
C GLY A 32 -23.77 29.19 -48.10
N TYR A 33 -23.35 30.41 -47.78
CA TYR A 33 -22.47 30.67 -46.65
C TYR A 33 -23.15 30.32 -45.30
N LEU A 34 -24.39 30.73 -45.09
CA LEU A 34 -25.15 30.39 -43.88
C LEU A 34 -25.33 28.89 -43.71
N TYR A 35 -25.57 28.16 -44.81
CA TYR A 35 -25.65 26.70 -44.78
C TYR A 35 -24.32 26.06 -44.40
N LEU A 36 -23.20 26.57 -44.94
CA LEU A 36 -21.87 26.09 -44.61
C LEU A 36 -21.53 26.34 -43.13
N VAL A 37 -21.79 27.55 -42.62
CA VAL A 37 -21.57 27.91 -41.21
C VAL A 37 -22.44 27.05 -40.29
N SER A 38 -23.69 26.77 -40.67
CA SER A 38 -24.55 25.87 -39.89
C SER A 38 -23.97 24.45 -39.81
N ASN A 39 -23.43 23.93 -40.91
CA ASN A 39 -22.80 22.61 -40.91
C ASN A 39 -21.50 22.58 -40.10
N GLU A 40 -20.69 23.63 -40.21
CA GLU A 40 -19.48 23.79 -39.41
C GLU A 40 -19.81 23.79 -37.92
N ASN A 41 -20.82 24.56 -37.49
CA ASN A 41 -21.27 24.59 -36.10
C ASN A 41 -21.71 23.20 -35.60
N VAL A 42 -22.43 22.42 -36.41
CA VAL A 42 -22.81 21.04 -36.06
C VAL A 42 -21.58 20.14 -35.91
N MET A 43 -20.60 20.24 -36.81
CA MET A 43 -19.38 19.43 -36.72
C MET A 43 -18.51 19.81 -35.51
N VAL A 44 -18.38 21.11 -35.22
CA VAL A 44 -17.69 21.61 -34.03
C VAL A 44 -18.37 21.10 -32.77
N ASN A 45 -19.70 21.23 -32.67
CA ASN A 45 -20.45 20.76 -31.53
C ASN A 45 -20.31 19.23 -31.33
N ARG A 46 -20.33 18.44 -32.41
CA ARG A 46 -20.09 16.99 -32.33
C ARG A 46 -18.67 16.66 -31.85
N SER A 47 -17.67 17.37 -32.34
CA SER A 47 -16.27 17.21 -31.93
C SER A 47 -16.09 17.55 -30.44
N ASP A 48 -16.66 18.67 -30.01
CA ASP A 48 -16.65 19.10 -28.62
C ASP A 48 -17.34 18.08 -27.70
N THR A 49 -18.52 17.58 -28.09
CA THR A 49 -19.27 16.56 -27.34
C THR A 49 -18.48 15.25 -27.22
N TRP A 50 -17.81 14.84 -28.31
CA TRP A 50 -16.95 13.65 -28.32
C TRP A 50 -15.77 13.81 -27.35
N ASN A 51 -15.11 14.96 -27.37
CA ASN A 51 -13.98 15.25 -26.47
C ASN A 51 -14.42 15.37 -25.00
N LYS A 52 -15.56 16.02 -24.74
CA LYS A 52 -16.15 16.12 -23.41
C LYS A 52 -16.44 14.74 -22.82
N SER A 53 -17.04 13.84 -23.61
CA SER A 53 -17.37 12.49 -23.12
C SER A 53 -16.15 11.71 -22.62
N PHE A 54 -14.95 11.96 -23.17
CA PHE A 54 -13.71 11.37 -22.67
C PHE A 54 -13.29 11.94 -21.32
N GLN A 55 -13.31 13.26 -21.17
CA GLN A 55 -12.99 13.94 -19.90
C GLN A 55 -13.95 13.50 -18.78
N MET A 56 -15.23 13.29 -19.11
CA MET A 56 -16.19 12.73 -18.15
C MET A 56 -15.80 11.31 -17.74
N ALA A 57 -15.35 10.48 -18.68
CA ALA A 57 -14.91 9.12 -18.38
C ALA A 57 -13.67 9.13 -17.47
N GLU A 58 -12.70 10.01 -17.70
CA GLU A 58 -11.51 10.16 -16.85
C GLU A 58 -11.91 10.57 -15.42
N ALA A 59 -12.81 11.54 -15.27
CA ALA A 59 -13.32 11.93 -13.95
C ALA A 59 -13.96 10.76 -13.19
N GLY A 60 -14.68 9.87 -13.88
CA GLY A 60 -15.25 8.67 -13.27
C GLY A 60 -14.19 7.65 -12.83
N VAL A 61 -13.07 7.54 -13.55
CA VAL A 61 -11.95 6.69 -13.14
C VAL A 61 -11.30 7.21 -11.86
N GLU A 62 -11.06 8.52 -11.78
CA GLU A 62 -10.49 9.15 -10.57
C GLU A 62 -11.39 8.96 -9.34
N GLU A 63 -12.71 9.11 -9.51
CA GLU A 63 -13.68 8.88 -8.44
C GLU A 63 -13.70 7.39 -7.99
N ALA A 64 -13.55 6.44 -8.93
CA ALA A 64 -13.42 5.03 -8.56
C ALA A 64 -12.12 4.74 -7.82
N MET A 65 -10.98 5.30 -8.27
CA MET A 65 -9.70 5.15 -7.60
C MET A 65 -9.73 5.73 -6.19
N SER A 66 -10.37 6.89 -6.00
CA SER A 66 -10.54 7.50 -4.69
C SER A 66 -11.40 6.63 -3.77
N MET A 67 -12.53 6.09 -4.26
CA MET A 67 -13.38 5.19 -3.48
C MET A 67 -12.64 3.92 -3.06
N ILE A 68 -11.94 3.27 -4.00
CA ILE A 68 -11.21 2.03 -3.73
C ILE A 68 -10.12 2.28 -2.67
N ASN A 69 -9.36 3.37 -2.79
CA ASN A 69 -8.29 3.69 -1.85
C ASN A 69 -8.80 4.19 -0.49
N ALA A 70 -9.92 4.91 -0.44
CA ALA A 70 -10.55 5.34 0.81
C ALA A 70 -11.24 4.20 1.57
N SER A 71 -11.66 3.14 0.88
CA SER A 71 -12.42 2.03 1.47
C SER A 71 -11.55 0.84 1.89
N ASN A 72 -10.23 0.95 1.79
CA ASN A 72 -9.29 -0.09 2.20
C ASN A 72 -9.06 -0.02 3.71
N SER A 73 -9.80 -0.79 4.50
CA SER A 73 -9.63 -0.87 5.96
C SER A 73 -8.98 -2.17 6.45
N ILE A 74 -8.75 -3.15 5.56
CA ILE A 74 -8.20 -4.48 5.89
C ILE A 74 -7.17 -4.92 4.85
N PHE A 75 -5.99 -5.35 5.33
CA PHE A 75 -4.87 -5.86 4.54
C PHE A 75 -5.28 -7.06 3.67
N GLY A 76 -5.14 -6.93 2.34
CA GLY A 76 -5.16 -8.05 1.39
C GLY A 76 -6.48 -8.83 1.25
N ALA A 77 -7.53 -8.47 1.99
CA ALA A 77 -8.85 -9.06 1.88
C ALA A 77 -9.89 -7.95 2.00
N ILE A 78 -10.65 -7.77 0.92
CA ILE A 78 -11.75 -6.79 0.82
C ILE A 78 -13.08 -7.54 1.03
N PRO A 79 -13.47 -7.95 2.25
CA PRO A 79 -14.85 -8.38 2.43
C PRO A 79 -15.70 -7.10 2.51
N LYS A 80 -16.02 -6.55 1.33
CA LYS A 80 -16.91 -5.40 1.07
C LYS A 80 -16.31 -4.03 1.42
N TRP A 81 -16.37 -3.09 0.47
CA TRP A 81 -16.14 -1.66 0.71
C TRP A 81 -17.33 -1.11 1.50
N THR A 82 -17.31 -1.32 2.82
CA THR A 82 -18.40 -0.98 3.75
C THR A 82 -18.74 0.51 3.75
N ASN A 83 -17.80 1.38 3.38
CA ASN A 83 -17.98 2.83 3.30
C ASN A 83 -18.46 3.34 1.93
N ALA A 84 -18.54 2.48 0.90
CA ALA A 84 -18.92 2.92 -0.45
C ALA A 84 -20.32 3.57 -0.48
N VAL A 85 -21.27 3.05 0.30
CA VAL A 85 -22.65 3.57 0.36
C VAL A 85 -22.70 5.01 0.89
N SER A 86 -21.81 5.38 1.82
CA SER A 86 -21.72 6.75 2.35
C SER A 86 -21.22 7.75 1.30
N GLY A 87 -20.47 7.28 0.30
CA GLY A 87 -20.00 8.08 -0.84
C GLY A 87 -21.02 8.22 -1.98
N GLY A 88 -22.22 7.66 -1.83
CA GLY A 88 -23.25 7.64 -2.87
C GLY A 88 -23.13 6.46 -3.86
N TRP A 89 -22.25 5.50 -3.60
CA TRP A 89 -22.11 4.31 -4.43
C TRP A 89 -23.22 3.31 -4.15
N ALA A 90 -23.85 2.80 -5.22
CA ALA A 90 -24.80 1.72 -5.11
C ALA A 90 -24.06 0.37 -5.14
N ILE A 91 -24.24 -0.42 -4.09
CA ILE A 91 -23.77 -1.80 -4.03
C ILE A 91 -24.84 -2.67 -4.68
N THR A 92 -24.47 -3.38 -5.74
CA THR A 92 -25.39 -4.25 -6.45
C THR A 92 -24.92 -5.70 -6.37
N THR A 93 -25.66 -6.53 -5.62
CA THR A 93 -25.51 -7.99 -5.64
C THR A 93 -26.48 -8.67 -6.61
N ASN A 94 -27.42 -7.91 -7.19
CA ASN A 94 -28.46 -8.40 -8.11
C ASN A 94 -28.58 -7.50 -9.35
N SER A 95 -28.44 -8.06 -10.55
CA SER A 95 -28.17 -7.36 -11.82
C SER A 95 -29.25 -6.41 -12.36
N THR A 96 -30.31 -6.08 -11.62
CA THR A 96 -31.49 -5.37 -12.18
C THR A 96 -31.27 -3.90 -12.46
N SER A 97 -30.23 -3.29 -11.88
CA SER A 97 -29.86 -1.88 -12.04
C SER A 97 -28.54 -1.68 -12.79
N LEU A 98 -27.87 -2.77 -13.21
CA LEU A 98 -26.59 -2.70 -13.90
C LEU A 98 -26.79 -2.75 -15.42
N THR A 99 -26.17 -1.80 -16.11
CA THR A 99 -26.08 -1.81 -17.58
C THR A 99 -24.84 -2.56 -18.05
N TRP A 100 -23.84 -2.74 -17.18
CA TRP A 100 -22.57 -3.42 -17.45
C TRP A 100 -22.17 -4.35 -16.30
N LYS A 101 -21.52 -5.46 -16.63
CA LYS A 101 -20.86 -6.36 -15.67
C LYS A 101 -19.50 -6.80 -16.16
N PHE A 102 -18.66 -7.21 -15.24
CA PHE A 102 -17.49 -8.01 -15.55
C PHE A 102 -17.88 -9.49 -15.67
N ASP A 103 -17.35 -10.17 -16.69
CA ASP A 103 -17.51 -11.61 -16.87
C ASP A 103 -16.22 -12.32 -16.44
N ASP A 104 -16.29 -13.03 -15.30
CA ASP A 104 -15.16 -13.76 -14.73
C ASP A 104 -14.58 -14.83 -15.65
N GLN A 105 -15.40 -15.44 -16.51
CA GLN A 105 -14.98 -16.51 -17.40
C GLN A 105 -14.17 -15.97 -18.58
N THR A 106 -14.63 -14.86 -19.16
CA THR A 106 -13.97 -14.27 -20.33
C THR A 106 -13.07 -13.09 -19.97
N GLN A 107 -12.94 -12.76 -18.69
CA GLN A 107 -12.13 -11.65 -18.16
C GLN A 107 -12.40 -10.32 -18.90
N THR A 108 -13.67 -10.05 -19.23
CA THR A 108 -14.07 -8.90 -20.06
C THR A 108 -15.35 -8.26 -19.54
N TRP A 109 -15.45 -6.94 -19.74
CA TRP A 109 -16.68 -6.19 -19.48
C TRP A 109 -17.71 -6.43 -20.59
N LYS A 110 -18.95 -6.72 -20.20
CA LYS A 110 -20.07 -6.97 -21.10
C LYS A 110 -21.27 -6.11 -20.73
N GLY A 111 -21.88 -5.51 -21.75
CA GLY A 111 -23.19 -4.89 -21.61
C GLY A 111 -24.22 -5.94 -21.24
N ILE A 112 -25.00 -5.69 -20.21
CA ILE A 112 -26.10 -6.57 -19.81
C ILE A 112 -27.32 -6.14 -20.62
N GLY A 113 -27.66 -6.90 -21.67
CA GLY A 113 -28.99 -6.78 -22.28
C GLY A 113 -30.08 -7.17 -21.26
N THR A 114 -31.36 -7.11 -21.63
CA THR A 114 -32.51 -7.41 -20.74
C THR A 114 -32.46 -8.80 -20.07
N ASN A 115 -31.55 -9.69 -20.50
CA ASN A 115 -31.27 -10.98 -19.87
C ASN A 115 -30.22 -10.87 -18.76
N LYS A 116 -30.77 -10.74 -17.55
CA LYS A 116 -30.14 -10.72 -16.24
C LYS A 116 -29.43 -12.04 -15.94
N VAL A 117 -28.15 -12.00 -15.55
CA VAL A 117 -27.44 -13.16 -15.00
C VAL A 117 -26.96 -12.79 -13.62
N ALA A 118 -27.30 -13.61 -12.63
CA ALA A 118 -26.82 -13.47 -11.26
C ALA A 118 -25.30 -13.62 -11.22
N THR A 119 -24.60 -12.57 -10.81
CA THR A 119 -23.19 -12.64 -10.43
C THR A 119 -23.13 -12.89 -8.93
N ASN A 120 -22.34 -13.87 -8.49
CA ASN A 120 -22.05 -14.07 -7.06
C ASN A 120 -21.10 -13.01 -6.48
N ALA A 121 -20.63 -12.09 -7.33
CA ALA A 121 -19.62 -11.10 -6.99
C ALA A 121 -20.22 -9.69 -6.84
N VAL A 122 -19.66 -8.92 -5.90
CA VAL A 122 -20.16 -7.60 -5.50
C VAL A 122 -19.67 -6.54 -6.48
N MET A 123 -20.60 -5.87 -7.15
CA MET A 123 -20.35 -4.76 -8.06
C MET A 123 -20.72 -3.43 -7.39
N TYR A 124 -19.90 -2.41 -7.61
CA TYR A 124 -20.15 -1.05 -7.14
C TYR A 124 -20.38 -0.16 -8.36
N GLN A 125 -21.39 0.72 -8.29
CA GLN A 125 -21.66 1.68 -9.34
C GLN A 125 -21.96 3.06 -8.79
N LEU A 126 -21.60 4.09 -9.56
CA LEU A 126 -21.90 5.48 -9.26
C LEU A 126 -22.17 6.22 -10.58
N THR A 127 -23.20 7.06 -10.59
CA THR A 127 -23.45 8.02 -11.66
C THR A 127 -23.39 9.43 -11.09
N ARG A 128 -22.64 10.32 -11.72
CA ARG A 128 -22.55 11.74 -11.36
C ARG A 128 -22.87 12.61 -12.55
N TYR A 129 -23.73 13.59 -12.34
CA TYR A 129 -24.05 14.63 -13.31
C TYR A 129 -23.19 15.85 -13.02
N LEU A 130 -22.50 16.36 -14.03
CA LEU A 130 -21.58 17.50 -13.94
C LEU A 130 -22.22 18.81 -14.41
N ASP A 131 -23.49 18.75 -14.80
CA ASP A 131 -24.32 19.90 -15.10
C ASP A 131 -25.70 19.79 -14.45
N THR A 132 -26.41 20.92 -14.39
CA THR A 132 -27.78 21.00 -13.88
C THR A 132 -28.82 20.45 -14.86
N THR A 133 -28.44 20.26 -16.12
CA THR A 133 -29.34 19.78 -17.18
C THR A 133 -29.42 18.27 -17.29
N GLY A 134 -28.55 17.52 -16.59
CA GLY A 134 -28.40 16.08 -16.68
C GLY A 134 -27.74 15.57 -17.97
N ASN A 135 -27.14 16.46 -18.78
CA ASN A 135 -26.66 16.16 -20.13
C ASN A 135 -25.20 15.69 -20.16
N ASN A 136 -24.41 16.07 -19.16
CA ASN A 136 -23.03 15.67 -19.00
C ASN A 136 -22.89 14.86 -17.72
N TYR A 137 -22.51 13.60 -17.86
CA TYR A 137 -22.40 12.69 -16.73
C TYR A 137 -21.38 11.60 -16.98
N TYR A 138 -20.93 10.95 -15.92
CA TYR A 138 -20.22 9.69 -16.01
C TYR A 138 -20.92 8.63 -15.17
N THR A 139 -20.84 7.39 -15.62
CA THR A 139 -21.21 6.22 -14.83
C THR A 139 -19.99 5.32 -14.73
N VAL A 140 -19.60 5.02 -13.50
CA VAL A 140 -18.45 4.17 -13.22
C VAL A 140 -18.88 2.90 -12.52
N TYR A 141 -18.26 1.80 -12.91
CA TYR A 141 -18.45 0.47 -12.36
C TYR A 141 -17.12 -0.02 -11.81
N VAL A 142 -17.15 -0.58 -10.61
CA VAL A 142 -15.99 -1.19 -10.00
C VAL A 142 -16.30 -2.63 -9.63
N TYR A 143 -15.42 -3.52 -10.08
CA TYR A 143 -15.47 -4.94 -9.83
C TYR A 143 -14.29 -5.38 -8.97
N ASN A 144 -14.57 -6.14 -7.91
CA ASN A 144 -13.53 -6.68 -7.04
C ASN A 144 -13.33 -8.18 -7.30
N LEU A 145 -12.19 -8.58 -7.88
CA LEU A 145 -11.83 -9.99 -8.05
C LEU A 145 -11.41 -10.59 -6.70
N LEU A 146 -12.25 -11.45 -6.13
CA LEU A 146 -11.98 -12.08 -4.82
C LEU A 146 -11.00 -13.27 -4.87
N ASN A 147 -10.63 -13.76 -6.06
CA ASN A 147 -9.99 -15.08 -6.24
C ASN A 147 -8.63 -15.09 -6.94
N GLN A 148 -7.96 -13.94 -7.14
CA GLN A 148 -6.64 -13.91 -7.78
C GLN A 148 -5.62 -13.16 -6.93
N THR A 149 -4.50 -13.82 -6.65
CA THR A 149 -3.33 -13.22 -6.00
C THR A 149 -2.71 -12.18 -6.94
N ASN A 150 -2.57 -10.93 -6.47
CA ASN A 150 -1.90 -9.79 -7.12
C ASN A 150 -2.66 -9.06 -8.25
N THR A 151 -3.97 -9.26 -8.43
CA THR A 151 -4.78 -8.36 -9.28
C THR A 151 -5.75 -7.57 -8.41
N GLY A 152 -5.71 -6.24 -8.55
CA GLY A 152 -6.62 -5.37 -7.83
C GLY A 152 -7.98 -5.24 -8.53
N PRO A 153 -8.90 -4.45 -7.96
CA PRO A 153 -10.17 -4.12 -8.56
C PRO A 153 -10.04 -3.62 -9.99
N GLN A 154 -11.07 -3.87 -10.76
CA GLN A 154 -11.19 -3.44 -12.14
C GLN A 154 -12.25 -2.36 -12.26
N ILE A 155 -11.97 -1.35 -13.05
CA ILE A 155 -12.79 -0.15 -13.19
C ILE A 155 -13.22 -0.04 -14.65
N LEU A 156 -14.51 0.18 -14.87
CA LEU A 156 -15.06 0.62 -16.14
C LEU A 156 -15.77 1.96 -15.92
N SER A 157 -15.22 3.03 -16.48
CA SER A 157 -15.85 4.35 -16.47
C SER A 157 -16.42 4.67 -17.85
N ILE A 158 -17.64 5.16 -17.88
CA ILE A 158 -18.35 5.55 -19.10
C ILE A 158 -18.73 7.02 -18.97
N GLY A 159 -18.06 7.87 -19.74
CA GLY A 159 -18.39 9.28 -19.83
C GLY A 159 -19.37 9.53 -20.96
N SER A 160 -20.41 10.29 -20.69
CA SER A 160 -21.49 10.58 -21.62
C SER A 160 -21.73 12.09 -21.69
N SER A 161 -21.84 12.61 -22.91
CA SER A 161 -22.18 14.00 -23.19
C SER A 161 -23.28 14.05 -24.24
N VAL A 162 -24.28 14.89 -24.00
CA VAL A 162 -25.44 15.04 -24.87
C VAL A 162 -25.31 16.31 -25.70
N SER A 163 -25.61 16.18 -27.00
CA SER A 163 -25.63 17.29 -27.96
C SER A 163 -26.90 17.27 -28.79
N TYR A 164 -27.41 18.45 -29.12
CA TYR A 164 -28.62 18.59 -29.93
C TYR A 164 -28.30 18.41 -31.41
N ASN A 165 -28.97 17.48 -32.08
CA ASN A 165 -28.92 17.33 -33.53
C ASN A 165 -30.08 18.11 -34.18
N PRO A 166 -29.81 19.25 -34.83
CA PRO A 166 -30.85 20.04 -35.48
C PRO A 166 -31.51 19.35 -36.67
N ALA A 167 -30.81 18.43 -37.36
CA ALA A 167 -31.37 17.70 -38.51
C ALA A 167 -32.40 16.64 -38.08
N ALA A 168 -32.15 15.95 -36.97
CA ALA A 168 -33.05 14.94 -36.42
C ALA A 168 -34.07 15.52 -35.42
N LYS A 169 -33.87 16.76 -34.95
CA LYS A 169 -34.59 17.38 -33.83
C LYS A 169 -34.56 16.52 -32.56
N THR A 170 -33.47 15.80 -32.36
CA THR A 170 -33.27 14.91 -31.20
C THR A 170 -31.91 15.16 -30.57
N ASN A 171 -31.83 14.87 -29.28
CA ASN A 171 -30.56 14.80 -28.58
C ASN A 171 -29.81 13.51 -28.99
N ILE A 172 -28.51 13.63 -29.17
CA ILE A 172 -27.59 12.51 -29.42
C ILE A 172 -26.59 12.47 -28.29
N THR A 173 -26.40 11.29 -27.71
CA THR A 173 -25.40 11.06 -26.66
C THR A 173 -24.14 10.49 -27.30
N ALA A 174 -23.01 11.18 -27.14
CA ALA A 174 -21.70 10.58 -27.34
C ALA A 174 -21.27 9.91 -26.03
N SER A 175 -20.73 8.70 -26.09
CA SER A 175 -20.18 8.03 -24.92
C SER A 175 -18.82 7.43 -25.24
N ARG A 176 -17.87 7.61 -24.33
CA ARG A 176 -16.54 7.00 -24.38
C ARG A 176 -16.29 6.23 -23.09
N LYS A 177 -15.56 5.13 -23.21
CA LYS A 177 -15.38 4.18 -22.11
C LYS A 177 -13.90 3.99 -21.83
N ILE A 178 -13.55 4.00 -20.57
CA ILE A 178 -12.20 3.71 -20.09
C ILE A 178 -12.28 2.48 -19.21
N TYR A 179 -11.45 1.50 -19.54
CA TYR A 179 -11.18 0.34 -18.71
C TYR A 179 -9.83 0.50 -18.03
N MET A 180 -9.80 0.27 -16.72
CA MET A 180 -8.59 0.30 -15.92
C MET A 180 -8.50 -0.96 -15.07
N GLN A 181 -7.32 -1.59 -15.08
CA GLN A 181 -6.97 -2.60 -14.10
C GLN A 181 -6.10 -1.97 -13.04
N THR A 182 -6.31 -2.34 -11.79
CA THR A 182 -5.46 -1.89 -10.70
C THR A 182 -4.59 -3.03 -10.17
N THR A 183 -3.51 -2.66 -9.50
CA THR A 183 -2.69 -3.58 -8.71
C THR A 183 -2.55 -3.02 -7.30
N LEU A 184 -2.46 -3.90 -6.30
CA LEU A 184 -2.03 -3.47 -4.98
C LEU A 184 -0.59 -2.96 -5.12
N ASN A 185 -0.35 -1.78 -4.56
CA ASN A 185 1.00 -1.31 -4.31
C ASN A 185 1.41 -1.67 -2.89
N SER A 186 2.70 -1.90 -2.71
CA SER A 186 3.30 -2.25 -1.44
C SER A 186 4.38 -1.23 -1.11
N LEU A 187 4.63 -1.01 0.17
CA LEU A 187 5.83 -0.28 0.57
C LEU A 187 7.08 -1.04 0.09
N ASN A 188 7.95 -0.32 -0.61
CA ASN A 188 9.30 -0.78 -0.94
C ASN A 188 10.25 -0.62 0.26
N GLY A 189 9.87 0.22 1.23
CA GLY A 189 10.61 0.43 2.47
C GLY A 189 10.46 -0.73 3.45
N ASN A 190 11.52 -1.01 4.20
CA ASN A 190 11.55 -1.99 5.28
C ASN A 190 11.79 -1.36 6.65
N LEU A 191 12.37 -0.17 6.68
CA LEU A 191 12.31 0.74 7.81
C LEU A 191 11.65 2.03 7.32
N SER A 192 10.37 2.20 7.57
CA SER A 192 9.62 3.34 7.06
C SER A 192 8.95 4.15 8.16
N ALA A 193 9.06 5.47 8.05
CA ALA A 193 8.37 6.41 8.92
C ALA A 193 7.46 7.35 8.12
N ARG A 194 6.36 7.77 8.72
CA ARG A 194 5.51 8.83 8.16
C ARG A 194 6.17 10.20 8.27
N THR A 195 6.92 10.47 9.33
CA THR A 195 7.49 11.83 9.53
C THR A 195 9.00 11.82 9.68
N THR A 196 9.56 10.95 10.51
CA THR A 196 10.97 11.08 10.88
C THR A 196 11.62 9.75 11.19
N ILE A 197 12.81 9.55 10.63
CA ILE A 197 13.75 8.50 11.04
C ILE A 197 14.98 9.15 11.67
N VAL A 198 15.35 8.69 12.87
CA VAL A 198 16.55 9.12 13.58
C VAL A 198 17.42 7.92 13.91
N LEU A 199 18.62 7.87 13.34
CA LEU A 199 19.63 6.81 13.55
C LEU A 199 20.86 7.38 14.28
N ASN A 200 20.65 8.07 15.41
CA ASN A 200 21.72 8.74 16.16
C ASN A 200 22.50 7.80 17.11
N GLY A 201 22.57 6.52 16.80
CA GLY A 201 23.38 5.55 17.54
C GLY A 201 24.85 5.51 17.13
N ASN A 202 25.67 4.80 17.90
CA ASN A 202 27.07 4.59 17.56
C ASN A 202 27.19 3.43 16.57
N ASN A 203 27.47 3.73 15.29
CA ASN A 203 27.68 2.75 14.22
C ASN A 203 26.45 1.86 13.93
N ILE A 204 25.25 2.46 13.89
CA ILE A 204 24.03 1.75 13.48
C ILE A 204 24.25 1.18 12.08
N THR A 205 24.14 -0.13 11.94
CA THR A 205 24.13 -0.81 10.65
C THR A 205 22.69 -1.09 10.25
N ALA A 206 22.35 -0.82 8.99
CA ALA A 206 21.13 -1.29 8.35
C ALA A 206 21.48 -2.14 7.14
N ASP A 207 20.97 -3.36 7.06
CA ASP A 207 21.14 -4.26 5.91
C ASP A 207 19.91 -5.15 5.69
N SER A 208 20.05 -6.18 4.86
CA SER A 208 18.97 -7.14 4.59
C SER A 208 19.48 -8.57 4.45
N PHE A 209 18.56 -9.52 4.51
CA PHE A 209 18.77 -10.96 4.29
C PHE A 209 17.43 -11.58 3.86
N ASP A 210 17.43 -12.82 3.36
CA ASP A 210 16.19 -13.52 3.01
C ASP A 210 16.04 -14.81 3.83
N SER A 211 15.13 -14.79 4.81
CA SER A 211 14.83 -15.97 5.63
C SER A 211 14.16 -17.11 4.85
N ALA A 212 13.62 -16.87 3.66
CA ALA A 212 13.08 -17.91 2.78
C ALA A 212 14.15 -18.52 1.86
N ASP A 213 15.35 -17.94 1.78
CA ASP A 213 16.46 -18.43 0.96
C ASP A 213 17.60 -18.98 1.82
N SER A 214 17.96 -20.25 1.61
CA SER A 214 19.06 -20.92 2.30
C SER A 214 20.44 -20.32 2.05
N ASN A 215 20.59 -19.53 0.99
CA ASN A 215 21.87 -18.92 0.61
C ASN A 215 22.05 -17.50 1.18
N HIS A 216 20.98 -16.84 1.61
CA HIS A 216 21.01 -15.50 2.21
C HIS A 216 20.53 -15.51 3.65
N SER A 217 20.74 -16.63 4.34
CA SER A 217 20.39 -16.81 5.74
C SER A 217 21.26 -17.88 6.39
N THR A 218 21.32 -17.90 7.73
CA THR A 218 21.76 -19.10 8.45
C THR A 218 20.63 -20.11 8.40
N TRP A 219 20.64 -20.94 7.36
CA TRP A 219 19.62 -21.96 7.13
C TRP A 219 19.63 -23.03 8.21
N GLN A 220 18.44 -23.48 8.61
CA GLN A 220 18.27 -24.56 9.57
C GLN A 220 17.20 -25.55 9.09
N SER A 221 17.31 -26.81 9.52
CA SER A 221 16.43 -27.90 9.09
C SER A 221 15.54 -28.48 10.20
N VAL A 222 15.59 -27.90 11.40
CA VAL A 222 14.94 -28.43 12.61
C VAL A 222 13.62 -27.72 12.93
N TRP A 223 13.56 -26.41 12.72
CA TRP A 223 12.39 -25.58 12.99
C TRP A 223 11.63 -25.28 11.70
N GLN A 224 10.32 -25.28 11.80
CA GLN A 224 9.44 -25.11 10.66
C GLN A 224 8.37 -24.07 10.96
N TYR A 225 8.04 -23.27 9.96
CA TYR A 225 6.90 -22.39 9.98
C TYR A 225 5.93 -22.83 8.89
N GLY A 226 4.71 -23.22 9.28
CA GLY A 226 3.72 -23.73 8.32
C GLY A 226 4.16 -24.98 7.55
N GLY A 227 5.07 -25.78 8.12
CA GLY A 227 5.65 -26.97 7.47
C GLY A 227 6.82 -26.69 6.53
N THR A 228 7.28 -25.44 6.44
CA THR A 228 8.43 -25.05 5.62
C THR A 228 9.59 -24.61 6.52
N ASN A 229 10.81 -25.03 6.16
CA ASN A 229 12.02 -24.57 6.82
C ASN A 229 12.28 -23.09 6.46
N TYR A 230 12.98 -22.38 7.32
CA TYR A 230 13.35 -20.98 7.14
C TYR A 230 14.72 -20.73 7.79
N GLY A 231 15.40 -19.67 7.39
CA GLY A 231 16.68 -19.27 7.95
C GLY A 231 16.60 -18.07 8.89
N PHE A 232 17.64 -17.89 9.70
CA PHE A 232 17.80 -16.71 10.54
C PHE A 232 18.74 -15.70 9.88
N TYR A 233 18.73 -14.47 10.40
CA TYR A 233 19.77 -13.51 10.06
C TYR A 233 21.18 -14.13 10.31
N PRO A 234 22.13 -13.97 9.38
CA PRO A 234 23.37 -14.74 9.38
C PRO A 234 24.27 -14.50 10.61
N THR A 235 24.84 -15.57 11.18
CA THR A 235 25.83 -15.44 12.27
C THR A 235 27.18 -14.90 11.79
N ASN A 236 27.48 -15.04 10.49
CA ASN A 236 28.64 -14.44 9.84
C ASN A 236 28.19 -13.77 8.52
N PRO A 237 27.61 -12.57 8.59
CA PRO A 237 27.04 -11.84 7.43
C PRO A 237 28.04 -11.61 6.29
N SER A 238 29.32 -11.43 6.64
CA SER A 238 30.41 -11.11 5.73
C SER A 238 31.04 -12.35 5.11
N ALA A 239 30.58 -13.56 5.48
CA ALA A 239 31.05 -14.79 4.84
C ALA A 239 30.52 -14.89 3.41
N LYS A 240 31.41 -15.25 2.50
CA LYS A 240 31.10 -15.47 1.09
C LYS A 240 30.31 -16.78 0.90
N THR A 241 29.21 -16.73 0.18
CA THR A 241 28.47 -17.92 -0.24
C THR A 241 29.06 -18.44 -1.56
N TYR A 242 29.50 -19.69 -1.61
CA TYR A 242 30.03 -20.33 -2.83
C TYR A 242 28.91 -20.97 -3.65
N VAL A 243 27.85 -20.23 -3.97
CA VAL A 243 26.66 -20.79 -4.64
C VAL A 243 26.44 -20.13 -6.00
N THR A 244 26.26 -20.95 -7.04
CA THR A 244 25.94 -20.52 -8.41
C THR A 244 24.42 -20.44 -8.58
N ALA A 245 23.85 -19.25 -8.45
CA ALA A 245 22.50 -18.97 -8.92
C ALA A 245 22.41 -17.63 -9.69
N PRO A 246 21.28 -17.31 -10.34
CA PRO A 246 21.20 -16.23 -11.33
C PRO A 246 21.47 -14.82 -10.79
N ASP A 247 21.19 -14.56 -9.51
CA ASP A 247 21.28 -13.24 -8.87
C ASP A 247 22.65 -12.96 -8.20
N TYR A 248 23.51 -13.98 -8.06
CA TYR A 248 24.74 -13.93 -7.25
C TYR A 248 25.90 -13.14 -7.88
N SER A 249 25.79 -12.73 -9.14
CA SER A 249 26.89 -12.01 -9.80
C SER A 249 27.22 -10.67 -9.13
N THR A 250 26.26 -10.11 -8.40
CA THR A 250 26.37 -8.86 -7.63
C THR A 250 26.31 -9.05 -6.10
N GLU A 251 25.81 -10.19 -5.60
CA GLU A 251 25.58 -10.44 -4.16
C GLU A 251 26.24 -11.75 -3.67
N ASN A 252 27.56 -11.73 -3.46
CA ASN A 252 28.34 -12.91 -3.08
C ASN A 252 28.29 -13.28 -1.58
N TYR A 253 27.42 -12.66 -0.77
CA TYR A 253 27.44 -12.75 0.69
C TYR A 253 26.10 -13.20 1.25
N PHE A 254 26.10 -13.71 2.48
CA PHE A 254 24.85 -14.05 3.17
C PHE A 254 23.97 -12.82 3.42
N ARG A 255 24.59 -11.66 3.68
CA ARG A 255 23.87 -10.39 3.73
C ARG A 255 23.57 -9.88 2.32
N LYS A 256 22.45 -9.18 2.19
CA LYS A 256 21.99 -8.49 0.98
C LYS A 256 21.98 -6.97 1.23
N ASP A 257 22.03 -6.20 0.15
CA ASP A 257 22.14 -4.74 0.18
C ASP A 257 20.82 -4.04 -0.18
N ASN A 258 19.70 -4.59 0.30
CA ASN A 258 18.33 -4.11 0.06
C ASN A 258 17.67 -3.55 1.33
N ALA A 259 18.42 -2.93 2.24
CA ALA A 259 17.81 -2.08 3.28
C ALA A 259 17.20 -0.83 2.61
N TYR A 260 15.92 -0.57 2.80
CA TYR A 260 15.22 0.60 2.27
C TYR A 260 14.69 1.41 3.45
N ILE A 261 15.41 2.48 3.77
CA ILE A 261 15.09 3.39 4.86
C ILE A 261 14.34 4.59 4.28
N CYS A 262 13.05 4.67 4.54
CA CYS A 262 12.16 5.62 3.84
C CYS A 262 11.41 6.52 4.83
N SER A 263 11.34 7.82 4.57
CA SER A 263 10.55 8.76 5.38
C SER A 263 9.89 9.81 4.50
N ASP A 264 8.59 10.06 4.65
CA ASP A 264 7.93 11.18 3.93
C ASP A 264 8.42 12.56 4.45
N GLY A 265 8.94 12.59 5.67
CA GLY A 265 9.64 13.77 6.20
C GLY A 265 11.16 13.61 6.14
N THR A 266 11.80 13.65 7.31
CA THR A 266 13.26 13.74 7.41
C THR A 266 13.91 12.42 7.80
N ILE A 267 15.15 12.23 7.35
CA ILE A 267 16.04 11.15 7.79
C ILE A 267 17.30 11.79 8.35
N SER A 268 17.52 11.62 9.66
CA SER A 268 18.74 11.98 10.37
C SER A 268 19.52 10.71 10.65
N ALA A 269 20.44 10.34 9.77
CA ALA A 269 21.14 9.07 9.87
C ALA A 269 22.37 9.12 10.79
N GLY A 270 22.80 10.30 11.24
CA GLY A 270 24.05 10.42 12.00
C GLY A 270 25.21 9.77 11.24
N ASN A 271 25.99 8.90 11.88
CA ASN A 271 27.03 8.09 11.21
C ASN A 271 26.57 6.64 11.00
N ALA A 272 25.30 6.42 10.63
CA ALA A 272 24.80 5.09 10.31
C ALA A 272 25.37 4.56 8.99
N ASN A 273 25.50 3.24 8.91
CA ASN A 273 26.00 2.50 7.77
C ASN A 273 24.84 1.73 7.13
N ILE A 274 24.32 2.27 6.04
CA ILE A 274 23.08 1.83 5.39
C ILE A 274 23.43 1.06 4.11
N CYS A 275 23.21 -0.24 4.14
CA CYS A 275 23.41 -1.15 3.01
C CYS A 275 22.12 -1.28 2.21
N GLY A 276 21.92 -0.31 1.32
CA GLY A 276 20.80 -0.21 0.41
C GLY A 276 20.49 1.24 0.09
N TYR A 277 19.23 1.62 0.23
CA TYR A 277 18.67 2.87 -0.26
C TYR A 277 18.09 3.69 0.89
N VAL A 278 18.20 5.00 0.75
CA VAL A 278 17.48 5.96 1.58
C VAL A 278 16.50 6.72 0.70
N ASP A 279 15.28 6.95 1.16
CA ASP A 279 14.26 7.65 0.37
C ASP A 279 13.52 8.66 1.24
N THR A 280 13.37 9.87 0.73
CA THR A 280 12.70 10.97 1.42
C THR A 280 11.46 11.41 0.67
N GLY A 281 10.54 12.09 1.35
CA GLY A 281 9.34 12.61 0.68
C GLY A 281 9.64 13.61 -0.45
N PRO A 282 8.68 13.82 -1.37
CA PRO A 282 8.75 14.84 -2.41
C PRO A 282 9.16 16.23 -1.88
N GLY A 283 10.22 16.79 -2.47
CA GLY A 283 10.72 18.12 -2.12
C GLY A 283 11.55 18.19 -0.83
N GLN A 284 11.82 17.04 -0.18
CA GLN A 284 12.74 16.98 0.95
C GLN A 284 14.20 17.09 0.48
N ALA A 285 15.04 17.62 1.35
CA ALA A 285 16.49 17.65 1.13
C ALA A 285 17.10 16.26 1.31
N GLN A 286 18.29 16.07 0.74
CA GLN A 286 19.08 14.87 0.93
C GLN A 286 19.24 14.53 2.43
N PRO A 287 19.07 13.25 2.82
CA PRO A 287 19.32 12.79 4.18
C PRO A 287 20.66 13.27 4.71
N ASN A 288 20.65 13.76 5.95
CA ASN A 288 21.87 14.17 6.61
C ASN A 288 22.63 12.93 7.10
N LEU A 289 23.57 12.46 6.29
CA LEU A 289 24.62 11.57 6.76
C LEU A 289 25.73 12.43 7.39
N GLY A 290 26.10 12.12 8.61
CA GLY A 290 27.29 12.65 9.28
C GLY A 290 28.57 12.23 8.56
N PRO A 291 29.73 12.77 8.96
CA PRO A 291 30.99 12.64 8.21
C PRO A 291 31.46 11.20 7.96
N GLN A 292 30.99 10.24 8.75
CA GLN A 292 31.34 8.82 8.67
C GLN A 292 30.15 7.93 8.26
N GLY A 293 28.98 8.52 8.00
CA GLY A 293 27.81 7.75 7.55
C GLY A 293 27.92 7.33 6.09
N VAL A 294 27.29 6.22 5.72
CA VAL A 294 27.25 5.72 4.34
C VAL A 294 25.85 5.24 3.96
N ALA A 295 25.46 5.46 2.70
CA ALA A 295 24.32 4.79 2.08
C ALA A 295 24.71 4.33 0.67
N GLY A 296 24.60 3.04 0.38
CA GLY A 296 24.98 2.45 -0.90
C GLY A 296 24.69 0.95 -0.94
N GLY A 297 24.90 0.31 -2.08
CA GLY A 297 24.49 -1.10 -2.21
C GLY A 297 25.30 -1.96 -3.16
N ASN A 298 26.46 -1.49 -3.63
CA ASN A 298 27.43 -2.40 -4.21
C ASN A 298 28.55 -2.75 -3.20
N ASN A 299 29.12 -3.94 -3.39
CA ASN A 299 30.26 -4.41 -2.60
C ASN A 299 31.51 -3.52 -2.70
N ASP A 300 31.55 -2.57 -3.63
CA ASP A 300 32.66 -1.63 -3.82
C ASP A 300 32.44 -0.28 -3.09
N TRP A 301 31.19 0.08 -2.79
CA TRP A 301 30.86 1.31 -2.07
C TRP A 301 30.94 1.11 -0.56
N ILE A 302 30.25 0.07 -0.07
CA ILE A 302 30.25 -0.29 1.35
C ILE A 302 31.35 -1.29 1.66
N GLY A 303 31.48 -2.33 0.85
CA GLY A 303 32.55 -3.30 1.03
C GLY A 303 33.90 -2.76 0.60
N ASN A 304 34.96 -3.35 1.17
CA ASN A 304 36.32 -3.03 0.79
C ASN A 304 36.70 -3.89 -0.44
N PRO A 305 36.93 -3.27 -1.61
CA PRO A 305 37.21 -3.99 -2.86
C PRO A 305 38.57 -4.72 -2.83
N VAL A 306 39.47 -4.34 -1.92
CA VAL A 306 40.80 -4.96 -1.75
C VAL A 306 40.72 -6.23 -0.92
N THR A 307 39.96 -6.22 0.17
CA THR A 307 39.81 -7.39 1.06
C THR A 307 38.64 -8.29 0.68
N GLN A 308 37.79 -7.88 -0.27
CA GLN A 308 36.53 -8.55 -0.61
C GLN A 308 35.70 -8.84 0.64
N THR A 309 35.63 -7.88 1.55
CA THR A 309 34.82 -7.96 2.76
C THR A 309 33.79 -6.85 2.73
N CYS A 310 32.54 -7.20 2.90
CA CYS A 310 31.47 -6.24 3.07
C CYS A 310 31.06 -6.24 4.55
N ASP A 311 31.87 -5.53 5.35
CA ASP A 311 31.56 -5.30 6.76
C ASP A 311 30.96 -3.89 6.89
N PRO A 312 29.65 -3.76 7.12
CA PRO A 312 29.03 -2.46 7.34
C PRO A 312 29.58 -1.76 8.58
N ALA A 313 30.28 -2.44 9.50
CA ALA A 313 30.96 -1.79 10.61
C ALA A 313 32.22 -1.01 10.19
N SER A 314 32.72 -1.19 8.96
CA SER A 314 33.90 -0.52 8.43
C SER A 314 33.76 -0.23 6.93
N PRO A 315 32.88 0.73 6.55
CA PRO A 315 32.62 1.03 5.15
C PRO A 315 33.85 1.61 4.43
N TYR A 316 34.00 1.28 3.13
CA TYR A 316 35.12 1.78 2.32
C TYR A 316 34.92 3.24 1.88
N ASN A 317 33.70 3.60 1.47
CA ASN A 317 33.32 4.97 1.14
C ASN A 317 32.38 5.56 2.19
N HIS A 318 32.27 6.89 2.19
CA HIS A 318 31.36 7.65 3.05
C HIS A 318 30.44 8.53 2.19
N GLY A 319 29.26 8.86 2.72
CA GLY A 319 28.21 9.57 2.01
C GLY A 319 27.28 8.65 1.21
N ILE A 320 26.41 9.28 0.42
CA ILE A 320 25.42 8.57 -0.40
C ILE A 320 26.01 8.26 -1.76
N GLN A 321 25.96 6.99 -2.16
CA GLN A 321 26.36 6.54 -3.49
C GLN A 321 25.56 7.25 -4.59
N GLN A 322 26.28 7.83 -5.54
CA GLN A 322 25.69 8.64 -6.62
C GLN A 322 25.49 7.87 -7.94
N ASN A 323 26.17 6.74 -8.12
CA ASN A 323 26.04 5.92 -9.33
C ASN A 323 26.11 4.40 -9.02
N PRO A 324 24.99 3.66 -9.13
CA PRO A 324 23.63 4.17 -9.24
C PRO A 324 23.26 5.08 -8.06
N LEU A 325 22.19 5.86 -8.17
CA LEU A 325 21.78 6.76 -7.10
C LEU A 325 21.08 5.98 -5.98
N HIS A 326 21.64 5.99 -4.77
CA HIS A 326 21.08 5.32 -3.57
C HIS A 326 20.22 6.24 -2.70
N TRP A 327 19.80 7.38 -3.25
CA TRP A 327 18.86 8.29 -2.63
C TRP A 327 17.80 8.79 -3.60
N LEU A 328 16.53 8.62 -3.26
CA LEU A 328 15.42 9.23 -3.97
C LEU A 328 14.66 10.21 -3.07
N SER A 329 13.92 11.11 -3.71
CA SER A 329 13.08 12.09 -3.02
C SER A 329 11.63 11.96 -3.47
N ASP A 330 11.16 10.73 -3.62
CA ASP A 330 9.85 10.40 -4.16
C ASP A 330 9.03 9.45 -3.28
N MET A 331 9.44 9.28 -2.01
CA MET A 331 8.65 8.57 -1.01
C MET A 331 7.26 9.20 -0.88
N ASN A 332 6.26 8.61 -1.52
CA ASN A 332 4.89 9.13 -1.51
C ASN A 332 3.91 8.00 -1.18
N PHE A 333 3.89 7.63 0.10
CA PHE A 333 3.08 6.52 0.58
C PHE A 333 2.16 6.91 1.73
N ALA A 334 0.92 6.43 1.68
CA ALA A 334 -0.04 6.56 2.76
C ALA A 334 0.08 5.36 3.72
N PHE A 335 0.21 5.65 5.02
CA PHE A 335 0.06 4.66 6.08
C PHE A 335 -1.42 4.62 6.48
N ILE A 336 -2.04 3.45 6.32
CA ILE A 336 -3.47 3.24 6.58
C ILE A 336 -3.64 2.75 8.02
N ASP A 337 -4.59 3.33 8.74
CA ASP A 337 -4.93 2.90 10.10
C ASP A 337 -5.30 1.42 10.19
N VAL A 338 -4.72 0.75 11.18
CA VAL A 338 -5.05 -0.64 11.50
C VAL A 338 -6.42 -0.70 12.15
N SER A 339 -7.30 -1.55 11.62
CA SER A 339 -8.52 -1.95 12.32
C SER A 339 -8.34 -3.31 13.01
N LEU A 340 -8.98 -3.45 14.18
CA LEU A 340 -9.04 -4.75 14.86
C LEU A 340 -9.87 -5.73 14.01
N PRO A 341 -9.40 -6.97 13.77
CA PRO A 341 -10.12 -7.91 12.92
C PRO A 341 -11.51 -8.24 13.49
N GLN A 342 -12.53 -8.16 12.63
CA GLN A 342 -13.89 -8.55 13.00
C GLN A 342 -13.95 -10.05 13.28
N THR A 343 -14.59 -10.43 14.39
CA THR A 343 -14.81 -11.84 14.74
C THR A 343 -15.93 -12.42 13.90
N ASN A 344 -15.59 -13.04 12.77
CA ASN A 344 -16.53 -13.85 11.99
C ASN A 344 -16.88 -15.11 12.80
N SER A 345 -17.98 -15.12 13.55
CA SER A 345 -18.32 -16.32 14.35
C SER A 345 -18.86 -17.45 13.47
N SER A 346 -18.55 -18.71 13.80
CA SER A 346 -19.47 -19.48 14.66
C SER A 346 -19.06 -19.65 16.12
N THR A 347 -17.85 -19.22 16.55
CA THR A 347 -17.51 -19.04 17.99
C THR A 347 -16.93 -17.67 18.34
N GLY A 348 -16.84 -16.77 17.35
CA GLY A 348 -16.22 -15.43 17.36
C GLY A 348 -16.51 -14.55 18.57
N VAL A 349 -15.77 -14.80 19.65
CA VAL A 349 -15.70 -14.00 20.86
C VAL A 349 -14.23 -13.88 21.22
N TRP A 350 -13.78 -12.67 21.55
CA TRP A 350 -12.47 -12.46 22.15
C TRP A 350 -12.42 -13.17 23.50
N ILE A 351 -11.47 -14.08 23.67
CA ILE A 351 -11.33 -14.87 24.90
C ILE A 351 -10.35 -14.16 25.82
N ASP A 352 -10.73 -13.92 27.08
CA ASP A 352 -9.79 -13.36 28.03
C ASP A 352 -8.58 -14.30 28.23
N VAL A 353 -7.38 -13.76 28.16
CA VAL A 353 -6.15 -14.55 28.35
C VAL A 353 -6.18 -15.19 29.74
N PRO A 354 -6.09 -16.54 29.83
CA PRO A 354 -6.03 -17.21 31.12
C PRO A 354 -4.84 -16.74 31.96
N LYS A 355 -5.12 -16.30 33.20
CA LYS A 355 -4.10 -15.96 34.19
C LYS A 355 -4.02 -17.02 35.27
N LYS A 356 -2.82 -17.53 35.57
CA LYS A 356 -2.55 -18.36 36.74
C LYS A 356 -1.45 -17.73 37.61
N THR A 357 -1.61 -17.83 38.92
CA THR A 357 -0.69 -17.22 39.92
C THR A 357 -0.32 -18.22 41.01
N GLY A 358 0.82 -17.98 41.67
CA GLY A 358 1.31 -18.81 42.78
C GLY A 358 1.68 -20.24 42.36
N ALA A 359 1.43 -21.23 43.23
CA ALA A 359 1.74 -22.64 42.99
C ALA A 359 0.99 -23.27 41.80
N ASN A 360 0.00 -22.57 41.23
CA ASN A 360 -0.77 -23.00 40.06
C ASN A 360 -0.30 -22.34 38.76
N ALA A 361 0.71 -21.47 38.80
CA ALA A 361 1.27 -20.85 37.61
C ALA A 361 1.85 -21.91 36.66
N TRP A 362 1.78 -21.63 35.36
CA TRP A 362 2.20 -22.61 34.37
C TRP A 362 3.72 -22.64 34.27
N THR A 363 4.29 -23.84 34.34
CA THR A 363 5.74 -24.07 34.24
C THR A 363 6.12 -24.55 32.84
N TYR A 364 7.20 -24.01 32.28
CA TYR A 364 7.83 -24.44 31.05
C TYR A 364 9.27 -24.84 31.33
N THR A 365 9.67 -26.03 30.89
CA THR A 365 11.08 -26.43 30.92
C THR A 365 11.77 -25.86 29.69
N ASN A 366 12.69 -24.92 29.90
CA ASN A 366 13.47 -24.33 28.83
C ASN A 366 14.46 -25.36 28.22
N TYR A 367 15.05 -25.01 27.08
CA TYR A 367 15.99 -25.88 26.36
C TYR A 367 17.27 -26.21 27.15
N ALA A 368 17.60 -25.43 28.18
CA ALA A 368 18.72 -25.69 29.08
C ALA A 368 18.33 -26.59 30.28
N GLY A 369 17.10 -27.12 30.32
CA GLY A 369 16.59 -27.98 31.39
C GLY A 369 16.10 -27.22 32.64
N GLY A 370 16.10 -25.89 32.62
CA GLY A 370 15.60 -25.05 33.71
C GLY A 370 14.08 -24.85 33.63
N THR A 371 13.40 -24.73 34.77
CA THR A 371 11.96 -24.46 34.83
C THR A 371 11.69 -22.96 34.92
N VAL A 372 10.91 -22.42 34.00
CA VAL A 372 10.44 -21.03 33.94
C VAL A 372 8.93 -21.00 34.20
N THR A 373 8.45 -19.98 34.92
CA THR A 373 7.03 -19.85 35.26
C THR A 373 6.42 -18.66 34.53
N TYR A 374 5.24 -18.84 33.94
CA TYR A 374 4.51 -17.80 33.22
C TYR A 374 3.14 -17.54 33.85
N ASN A 375 2.75 -16.27 33.96
CA ASN A 375 1.47 -15.87 34.53
C ASN A 375 0.32 -16.00 33.53
N TYR A 376 0.58 -15.60 32.28
CA TYR A 376 -0.36 -15.72 31.18
C TYR A 376 0.10 -16.79 30.21
N TRP A 377 -0.87 -17.43 29.57
CA TRP A 377 -0.62 -18.53 28.63
C TRP A 377 -1.64 -18.45 27.50
N ILE A 378 -1.16 -18.44 26.26
CA ILE A 378 -1.99 -18.54 25.06
C ILE A 378 -1.58 -19.75 24.22
N THR A 379 -2.55 -20.62 23.93
CA THR A 379 -2.40 -21.74 23.00
C THR A 379 -3.54 -21.79 21.99
N ASN A 380 -3.39 -22.60 20.94
CA ASN A 380 -4.57 -23.10 20.24
C ASN A 380 -5.47 -23.80 21.27
N GLY A 381 -6.75 -23.45 21.32
CA GLY A 381 -7.72 -24.23 22.09
C GLY A 381 -7.76 -25.69 21.60
N ALA A 382 -8.52 -26.55 22.28
CA ALA A 382 -8.64 -27.99 21.97
C ALA A 382 -9.10 -28.33 20.52
N TRP A 383 -9.40 -27.33 19.69
CA TRP A 383 -10.03 -27.47 18.37
C TRP A 383 -9.23 -26.86 17.20
N GLY A 384 -7.94 -26.54 17.37
CA GLY A 384 -6.99 -26.39 16.24
C GLY A 384 -7.28 -25.27 15.22
N GLY A 385 -7.91 -24.16 15.63
CA GLY A 385 -8.20 -23.00 14.77
C GLY A 385 -7.57 -21.68 15.22
N LYS A 386 -7.75 -20.63 14.40
CA LYS A 386 -7.46 -19.23 14.77
C LYS A 386 -8.10 -18.92 16.11
N THR A 387 -7.29 -18.55 17.10
CA THR A 387 -7.78 -18.26 18.46
C THR A 387 -7.50 -16.80 18.78
N ASN A 388 -8.57 -16.05 19.09
CA ASN A 388 -8.51 -14.63 19.38
C ASN A 388 -8.57 -14.42 20.89
N TYR A 389 -7.46 -13.98 21.46
CA TYR A 389 -7.33 -13.65 22.88
C TYR A 389 -7.36 -12.15 23.10
N GLN A 390 -7.90 -11.70 24.22
CA GLN A 390 -7.83 -10.31 24.66
C GLN A 390 -7.29 -10.19 26.08
N LEU A 391 -6.61 -9.08 26.34
CA LEU A 391 -6.24 -8.64 27.68
C LEU A 391 -6.74 -7.21 27.88
N THR A 392 -7.74 -7.05 28.73
CA THR A 392 -8.38 -5.75 29.03
C THR A 392 -7.64 -4.92 30.06
N THR A 393 -6.68 -5.54 30.77
CA THR A 393 -5.79 -4.88 31.72
C THR A 393 -4.40 -4.75 31.15
N LYS A 394 -3.67 -3.72 31.58
CA LYS A 394 -2.26 -3.51 31.26
C LYS A 394 -1.43 -4.77 31.57
N LEU A 395 -0.67 -5.25 30.59
CA LEU A 395 0.20 -6.42 30.73
C LEU A 395 1.51 -6.03 31.44
N THR A 396 1.73 -6.56 32.65
CA THR A 396 2.92 -6.27 33.47
C THR A 396 3.69 -7.53 33.91
N THR A 397 3.27 -8.71 33.46
CA THR A 397 3.84 -10.00 33.85
C THR A 397 4.03 -10.89 32.62
N ASP A 398 4.81 -11.96 32.76
CA ASP A 398 5.17 -12.84 31.64
C ASP A 398 3.96 -13.52 30.99
N ILE A 399 4.06 -13.71 29.66
CA ILE A 399 3.13 -14.47 28.86
C ILE A 399 3.87 -15.50 28.01
N LEU A 400 3.35 -16.73 27.99
CA LEU A 400 3.81 -17.78 27.11
C LEU A 400 2.88 -17.95 25.92
N VAL A 401 3.45 -17.97 24.71
CA VAL A 401 2.76 -18.23 23.45
C VAL A 401 3.19 -19.59 22.91
N ARG A 402 2.24 -20.52 22.80
CA ARG A 402 2.46 -21.85 22.19
C ARG A 402 1.34 -22.23 21.25
N GLY A 403 1.56 -22.11 19.95
CA GLY A 403 0.53 -22.42 18.97
C GLY A 403 0.61 -21.53 17.76
N THR A 404 -0.14 -21.89 16.74
CA THR A 404 -0.14 -21.20 15.45
C THR A 404 -1.42 -20.41 15.22
N ASN A 405 -1.34 -19.38 14.39
CA ASN A 405 -2.47 -18.51 14.04
C ASN A 405 -3.14 -17.87 15.27
N LEU A 406 -2.37 -17.47 16.27
CA LEU A 406 -2.87 -16.82 17.47
C LEU A 406 -2.99 -15.31 17.25
N ILE A 407 -4.08 -14.72 17.74
CA ILE A 407 -4.26 -13.28 17.77
C ILE A 407 -4.38 -12.85 19.24
N LEU A 408 -3.61 -11.85 19.65
CA LEU A 408 -3.66 -11.25 20.97
C LEU A 408 -4.02 -9.78 20.85
N TYR A 409 -5.13 -9.38 21.44
CA TYR A 409 -5.52 -7.98 21.57
C TYR A 409 -5.18 -7.45 22.95
N LEU A 410 -4.22 -6.53 23.02
CA LEU A 410 -3.95 -5.73 24.22
C LEU A 410 -4.86 -4.51 24.19
N ALA A 411 -5.91 -4.53 25.00
CA ALA A 411 -7.00 -3.56 24.93
C ALA A 411 -6.84 -2.39 25.90
N ALA A 412 -5.94 -2.50 26.88
CA ALA A 412 -5.77 -1.46 27.89
C ALA A 412 -5.21 -0.16 27.30
N THR A 413 -5.81 0.96 27.67
CA THR A 413 -5.39 2.31 27.29
C THR A 413 -5.23 3.16 28.57
N PRO A 414 -4.29 4.13 28.61
CA PRO A 414 -3.37 4.51 27.53
C PRO A 414 -2.21 3.52 27.34
N ASP A 415 -1.90 2.67 28.31
CA ASP A 415 -0.79 1.71 28.25
C ASP A 415 -1.31 0.27 28.22
N SER A 416 -0.95 -0.46 27.18
CA SER A 416 -1.33 -1.85 26.95
C SER A 416 -0.32 -2.84 27.51
N LEU A 417 0.97 -2.50 27.44
CA LEU A 417 2.06 -3.32 27.92
C LEU A 417 3.08 -2.45 28.63
N ASP A 418 3.53 -2.93 29.77
CA ASP A 418 4.57 -2.24 30.53
C ASP A 418 5.38 -3.21 31.37
N PHE A 419 6.55 -3.54 30.84
CA PHE A 419 7.53 -4.37 31.51
C PHE A 419 8.51 -3.48 32.27
N HIS A 420 8.14 -3.17 33.51
CA HIS A 420 9.00 -2.51 34.49
C HIS A 420 9.65 -3.54 35.42
N GLY A 421 10.93 -3.34 35.75
CA GLY A 421 11.71 -4.27 36.59
C GLY A 421 12.65 -5.16 35.78
N SER A 422 12.97 -6.35 36.31
CA SER A 422 13.91 -7.30 35.71
C SER A 422 13.23 -8.59 35.26
N SER A 423 13.46 -9.00 34.01
CA SER A 423 13.07 -10.29 33.40
C SER A 423 11.56 -10.52 33.22
N THR A 424 10.86 -9.59 32.56
CA THR A 424 9.49 -9.81 32.09
C THR A 424 9.42 -9.90 30.56
N THR A 425 8.79 -10.94 30.03
CA THR A 425 8.79 -11.22 28.60
C THR A 425 7.47 -11.75 28.05
N ILE A 426 7.22 -11.42 26.78
CA ILE A 426 6.37 -12.24 25.91
C ILE A 426 7.27 -13.30 25.30
N PHE A 427 7.11 -14.56 25.70
CA PHE A 427 7.87 -15.67 25.15
C PHE A 427 7.09 -16.37 24.05
N ILE A 428 7.66 -16.45 22.84
CA ILE A 428 7.08 -17.16 21.71
C ILE A 428 7.92 -18.41 21.47
N ASP A 429 7.31 -19.57 21.70
CA ASP A 429 7.98 -20.87 21.55
C ASP A 429 8.24 -21.20 20.07
N THR A 430 9.09 -22.20 19.84
CA THR A 430 9.29 -22.78 18.51
C THR A 430 7.97 -23.24 17.89
N ASN A 431 7.88 -23.16 16.56
CA ASN A 431 6.68 -23.50 15.77
C ASN A 431 5.39 -22.75 16.21
N SER A 432 5.53 -21.59 16.85
CA SER A 432 4.41 -20.77 17.29
C SER A 432 4.40 -19.43 16.57
N ASP A 433 3.21 -18.84 16.41
CA ASP A 433 3.05 -17.50 15.86
C ASP A 433 1.92 -16.74 16.54
N VAL A 434 2.15 -15.43 16.71
CA VAL A 434 1.19 -14.52 17.29
C VAL A 434 1.15 -13.21 16.52
N THR A 435 -0.07 -12.73 16.29
CA THR A 435 -0.34 -11.37 15.84
C THR A 435 -0.88 -10.58 17.02
N ILE A 436 -0.14 -9.57 17.46
CA ILE A 436 -0.50 -8.68 18.56
C ILE A 436 -1.16 -7.44 17.96
N TYR A 437 -2.38 -7.12 18.38
CA TYR A 437 -3.00 -5.82 18.19
C TYR A 437 -2.94 -5.06 19.51
N THR A 438 -2.40 -3.84 19.51
CA THR A 438 -2.30 -3.03 20.73
C THR A 438 -3.12 -1.74 20.60
N ALA A 439 -4.03 -1.51 21.55
CA ALA A 439 -4.78 -0.26 21.65
C ALA A 439 -3.98 0.82 22.39
N GLY A 440 -3.22 0.44 23.40
CA GLY A 440 -2.37 1.35 24.16
C GLY A 440 -0.91 1.27 23.75
N ASN A 441 -0.10 2.11 24.40
CA ASN A 441 1.34 2.13 24.27
C ASN A 441 1.96 0.84 24.83
N MET A 442 3.12 0.47 24.30
CA MET A 442 3.92 -0.66 24.78
C MET A 442 5.28 -0.18 25.25
N ASN A 443 5.65 -0.51 26.48
CA ASN A 443 6.94 -0.15 27.04
C ASN A 443 7.71 -1.39 27.53
N MET A 444 8.89 -1.61 26.97
CA MET A 444 9.78 -2.71 27.32
C MET A 444 11.18 -2.22 27.74
N SER A 445 11.29 -1.00 28.28
CA SER A 445 12.57 -0.31 28.55
C SER A 445 13.39 -0.80 29.76
N GLY A 446 13.29 -2.08 30.15
CA GLY A 446 13.98 -2.64 31.33
C GLY A 446 15.12 -3.63 31.01
N ASN A 447 15.75 -4.17 32.05
CA ASN A 447 16.81 -5.17 31.89
C ASN A 447 16.21 -6.56 31.66
N ASN A 448 16.61 -7.21 30.56
CA ASN A 448 16.11 -8.53 30.14
C ASN A 448 14.58 -8.56 29.92
N ASN A 449 13.99 -7.40 29.58
CA ASN A 449 12.58 -7.27 29.21
C ASN A 449 12.45 -7.23 27.69
N GLY A 450 11.33 -7.74 27.17
CA GLY A 450 11.06 -7.68 25.74
C GLY A 450 10.21 -8.83 25.24
N ILE A 451 10.17 -8.99 23.92
CA ILE A 451 9.51 -10.12 23.27
C ILE A 451 10.59 -11.10 22.83
N ASN A 452 10.65 -12.24 23.52
CA ASN A 452 11.55 -13.31 23.16
C ASN A 452 10.92 -14.18 22.08
N ASN A 453 11.11 -13.79 20.83
CA ASN A 453 10.71 -14.57 19.67
C ASN A 453 11.73 -15.68 19.40
N ILE A 454 11.63 -16.82 20.09
CA ILE A 454 12.59 -17.93 19.95
C ILE A 454 12.61 -18.46 18.53
N THR A 455 11.51 -18.35 17.78
CA THR A 455 11.48 -18.78 16.38
C THR A 455 12.50 -18.03 15.53
N LYS A 456 12.92 -16.80 15.91
CA LYS A 456 13.80 -15.95 15.11
C LYS A 456 13.32 -15.71 13.68
N TYR A 457 12.00 -15.80 13.47
CA TYR A 457 11.35 -15.59 12.19
C TYR A 457 10.45 -14.36 12.29
N ALA A 458 10.69 -13.31 11.50
CA ALA A 458 9.95 -12.07 11.67
C ALA A 458 8.44 -12.24 11.40
N ARG A 459 8.05 -13.18 10.53
CA ARG A 459 6.65 -13.48 10.21
C ARG A 459 5.87 -14.14 11.37
N SER A 460 6.56 -14.79 12.30
CA SER A 460 5.90 -15.44 13.45
C SER A 460 5.43 -14.44 14.51
N LEU A 461 6.02 -13.24 14.54
CA LEU A 461 5.64 -12.15 15.43
C LEU A 461 5.23 -10.93 14.62
N ARG A 462 3.93 -10.65 14.60
CA ARG A 462 3.37 -9.46 13.98
C ARG A 462 2.81 -8.56 15.05
N ILE A 463 3.13 -7.27 15.00
CA ILE A 463 2.63 -6.26 15.93
C ILE A 463 1.93 -5.18 15.11
N TYR A 464 0.65 -4.97 15.40
CA TYR A 464 -0.16 -3.92 14.82
C TYR A 464 -0.59 -2.91 15.88
N GLY A 465 -0.18 -1.65 15.70
CA GLY A 465 -0.66 -0.54 16.52
C GLY A 465 -2.00 -0.05 15.99
N LEU A 466 -3.04 -0.08 16.82
CA LEU A 466 -4.31 0.58 16.53
C LEU A 466 -4.13 2.11 16.61
N PRO A 467 -5.06 2.94 16.09
CA PRO A 467 -4.88 4.40 16.05
C PRO A 467 -4.64 5.08 17.40
N SER A 468 -5.04 4.44 18.50
CA SER A 468 -4.79 4.93 19.87
C SER A 468 -3.40 4.58 20.42
N CYS A 469 -2.64 3.71 19.75
CA CYS A 469 -1.26 3.37 20.12
C CYS A 469 -0.31 4.43 19.57
N THR A 470 0.30 5.20 20.48
CA THR A 470 1.15 6.35 20.12
C THR A 470 2.65 6.12 20.41
N ALA A 471 2.99 5.06 21.14
CA ALA A 471 4.38 4.71 21.46
C ALA A 471 4.60 3.20 21.60
N ILE A 472 5.67 2.72 20.97
CA ILE A 472 6.22 1.37 21.16
C ILE A 472 7.70 1.53 21.50
N THR A 473 8.06 1.23 22.73
CA THR A 473 9.43 1.38 23.24
C THR A 473 10.07 0.02 23.45
N MET A 474 11.19 -0.20 22.77
CA MET A 474 12.04 -1.38 22.85
C MET A 474 13.41 -0.96 23.41
N GLY A 475 13.51 -0.92 24.74
CA GLY A 475 14.71 -0.43 25.43
C GLY A 475 15.58 -1.54 26.03
N GLY A 476 16.75 -1.17 26.54
CA GLY A 476 17.62 -2.04 27.33
C GLY A 476 18.59 -2.87 26.48
N GLN A 477 18.60 -4.20 26.68
CA GLN A 477 19.36 -5.17 25.87
C GLN A 477 18.44 -6.05 25.00
N SER A 478 17.24 -5.55 24.68
CA SER A 478 16.25 -6.32 23.92
C SER A 478 16.72 -6.49 22.47
N THR A 479 16.81 -7.73 22.00
CA THR A 479 16.80 -8.05 20.58
C THR A 479 15.36 -8.29 20.16
N THR A 480 14.99 -7.96 18.93
CA THR A 480 13.62 -8.14 18.45
C THR A 480 13.64 -8.70 17.04
N THR A 481 12.86 -9.76 16.80
CA THR A 481 12.59 -10.29 15.47
C THR A 481 11.09 -10.25 15.22
N ALA A 482 10.62 -9.24 14.49
CA ALA A 482 9.20 -8.94 14.35
C ALA A 482 8.88 -8.17 13.06
N TYR A 483 7.64 -8.26 12.63
CA TYR A 483 7.01 -7.28 11.74
C TYR A 483 6.20 -6.30 12.59
N ILE A 484 6.45 -4.99 12.45
CA ILE A 484 5.74 -3.94 13.21
C ILE A 484 5.09 -2.97 12.25
N TYR A 485 3.78 -2.79 12.40
CA TYR A 485 3.00 -1.80 11.65
C TYR A 485 2.14 -0.99 12.62
N ALA A 486 2.57 0.22 12.95
CA ALA A 486 1.90 1.10 13.91
C ALA A 486 1.94 2.56 13.40
N PRO A 487 1.03 2.92 12.45
CA PRO A 487 1.06 4.20 11.73
C PRO A 487 1.09 5.45 12.60
N GLU A 488 0.53 5.39 13.81
CA GLU A 488 0.43 6.51 14.74
C GLU A 488 1.50 6.49 15.84
N ALA A 489 2.30 5.41 15.93
CA ALA A 489 3.25 5.24 17.02
C ALA A 489 4.65 5.78 16.70
N THR A 490 5.31 6.32 17.72
CA THR A 490 6.76 6.38 17.75
C THR A 490 7.31 5.01 18.15
N LEU A 491 8.10 4.40 17.27
CA LEU A 491 8.88 3.20 17.57
C LEU A 491 10.27 3.61 18.01
N ASP A 492 10.60 3.34 19.27
CA ASP A 492 11.86 3.73 19.88
C ASP A 492 12.68 2.52 20.32
N PHE A 493 13.79 2.27 19.61
CA PHE A 493 14.85 1.37 20.02
C PHE A 493 15.95 2.17 20.73
N HIS A 494 16.21 1.86 21.99
CA HIS A 494 17.27 2.54 22.76
C HIS A 494 18.03 1.61 23.70
N GLY A 495 19.31 1.90 23.91
CA GLY A 495 20.17 1.15 24.83
C GLY A 495 21.28 0.37 24.15
N ALA A 496 21.73 -0.71 24.79
CA ALA A 496 22.79 -1.56 24.26
C ALA A 496 22.13 -2.75 23.57
N GLY A 497 21.76 -2.59 22.30
CA GLY A 497 21.25 -3.71 21.49
C GLY A 497 22.21 -4.91 21.57
N GLY A 498 21.65 -6.12 21.55
CA GLY A 498 22.46 -7.33 21.65
C GLY A 498 23.30 -7.53 20.39
N SER A 499 24.62 -7.36 20.49
CA SER A 499 25.62 -7.60 19.41
C SER A 499 25.10 -7.25 18.00
N TYR A 500 25.49 -8.03 17.00
CA TYR A 500 25.10 -7.87 15.60
C TYR A 500 23.66 -8.35 15.30
N TYR A 501 22.84 -8.67 16.31
CA TYR A 501 21.49 -9.22 16.15
C TYR A 501 20.49 -8.30 16.88
N GLY A 502 20.38 -7.04 16.41
CA GLY A 502 19.58 -6.00 17.06
C GLY A 502 18.07 -6.15 16.80
N ALA A 503 17.60 -5.48 15.75
CA ALA A 503 16.22 -5.45 15.32
C ALA A 503 16.09 -6.07 13.92
N VAL A 504 15.39 -7.19 13.81
CA VAL A 504 15.24 -7.98 12.58
C VAL A 504 13.79 -7.95 12.13
N GLY A 505 13.54 -7.65 10.86
CA GLY A 505 12.22 -7.67 10.24
C GLY A 505 11.89 -6.40 9.49
N ALA A 506 10.64 -5.94 9.54
CA ALA A 506 10.19 -4.74 8.84
C ALA A 506 9.31 -3.88 9.75
N PHE A 507 9.58 -2.57 9.77
CA PHE A 507 8.96 -1.62 10.70
C PHE A 507 8.37 -0.42 9.95
N TYR A 508 7.10 -0.12 10.26
CA TYR A 508 6.30 0.92 9.61
C TYR A 508 5.59 1.73 10.69
N CYS A 509 6.05 2.96 10.95
CA CYS A 509 5.62 3.76 12.10
C CYS A 509 5.43 5.24 11.77
N ASN A 510 4.92 6.05 12.71
CA ASN A 510 4.90 7.51 12.53
C ASN A 510 6.33 8.07 12.57
N ILE A 511 7.06 7.68 13.62
CA ILE A 511 8.46 8.05 13.87
C ILE A 511 9.21 6.77 14.20
N VAL A 512 10.44 6.64 13.70
CA VAL A 512 11.37 5.60 14.12
C VAL A 512 12.61 6.24 14.72
N THR A 513 12.92 5.90 15.97
CA THR A 513 14.18 6.27 16.63
C THR A 513 14.98 5.02 16.93
N MET A 514 16.23 5.00 16.49
CA MET A 514 17.21 3.99 16.88
C MET A 514 18.39 4.74 17.50
N THR A 515 18.59 4.53 18.80
CA THR A 515 19.64 5.17 19.59
C THR A 515 20.45 4.12 20.35
N GLY A 516 21.72 4.43 20.64
CA GLY A 516 22.63 3.48 21.27
C GLY A 516 23.29 2.53 20.26
N ASN A 517 23.40 1.24 20.58
CA ASN A 517 24.08 0.23 19.75
C ASN A 517 23.07 -0.76 19.18
N TYR A 518 22.18 -0.30 18.30
CA TYR A 518 21.18 -1.10 17.63
C TYR A 518 21.49 -1.21 16.14
N ASN A 519 21.41 -2.43 15.60
CA ASN A 519 21.46 -2.68 14.16
C ASN A 519 20.08 -3.10 13.67
N PHE A 520 19.77 -2.75 12.43
CA PHE A 520 18.55 -3.12 11.74
C PHE A 520 18.84 -4.09 10.59
N HIS A 521 18.07 -5.17 10.51
CA HIS A 521 18.25 -6.20 9.50
C HIS A 521 16.89 -6.52 8.87
N TYR A 522 16.70 -6.12 7.61
CA TYR A 522 15.47 -6.42 6.89
C TYR A 522 15.40 -7.88 6.48
N ASP A 523 14.28 -8.52 6.78
CA ASP A 523 13.94 -9.86 6.29
C ASP A 523 13.13 -9.73 4.99
N GLU A 524 13.76 -9.96 3.84
CA GLU A 524 13.14 -9.82 2.50
C GLU A 524 11.95 -10.75 2.26
N ALA A 525 11.87 -11.87 2.99
CA ALA A 525 10.71 -12.77 2.94
C ALA A 525 9.41 -12.07 3.37
N LEU A 526 9.51 -10.94 4.07
CA LEU A 526 8.38 -10.11 4.47
C LEU A 526 7.76 -9.32 3.32
N ASN A 527 8.43 -9.20 2.16
CA ASN A 527 7.87 -8.53 0.98
C ASN A 527 6.50 -9.11 0.55
N LEU A 528 6.25 -10.38 0.87
CA LEU A 528 4.97 -11.06 0.64
C LEU A 528 3.82 -10.53 1.53
N ILE A 529 4.12 -9.83 2.61
CA ILE A 529 3.16 -9.34 3.60
C ILE A 529 3.38 -7.85 3.95
N ASN A 530 4.12 -7.13 3.12
CA ASN A 530 4.29 -5.70 3.26
C ASN A 530 2.93 -4.99 3.26
N PRO A 531 2.80 -3.90 4.01
CA PRO A 531 1.52 -3.21 4.13
C PRO A 531 1.14 -2.63 2.75
N PRO A 532 -0.07 -2.89 2.25
CA PRO A 532 -0.54 -2.30 1.03
C PRO A 532 -0.74 -0.80 1.27
N THR A 533 -0.28 0.00 0.32
CA THR A 533 -0.41 1.48 0.36
C THR A 533 -1.63 1.96 -0.42
N GLY A 534 -2.39 1.03 -0.98
CA GLY A 534 -3.54 1.26 -1.83
C GLY A 534 -3.39 0.56 -3.17
N TYR A 535 -4.26 0.92 -4.09
CA TYR A 535 -4.28 0.46 -5.45
C TYR A 535 -3.69 1.52 -6.37
N LEU A 536 -2.84 1.07 -7.30
CA LEU A 536 -2.33 1.87 -8.40
C LEU A 536 -2.92 1.39 -9.73
N PRO A 537 -3.06 2.29 -10.72
CA PRO A 537 -3.35 1.89 -12.09
C PRO A 537 -2.25 0.96 -12.61
N LYS A 538 -2.63 -0.23 -13.06
CA LYS A 538 -1.74 -1.18 -13.75
C LYS A 538 -1.84 -1.01 -15.26
N THR A 539 -3.05 -0.86 -15.76
CA THR A 539 -3.33 -0.61 -17.18
C THR A 539 -4.43 0.42 -17.30
N TRP A 540 -4.34 1.25 -18.34
CA TRP A 540 -5.34 2.21 -18.72
C TRP A 540 -5.60 2.03 -20.22
N GLN A 541 -6.86 1.80 -20.59
CA GLN A 541 -7.23 1.54 -21.97
C GLN A 541 -8.59 2.15 -22.29
N GLU A 542 -8.67 2.93 -23.36
CA GLU A 542 -9.95 3.27 -23.97
C GLU A 542 -10.55 2.05 -24.68
N VAL A 543 -11.81 1.74 -24.37
CA VAL A 543 -12.53 0.59 -24.93
C VAL A 543 -13.78 1.05 -25.69
N GLN A 544 -14.15 0.29 -26.72
CA GLN A 544 -15.26 0.64 -27.60
C GLN A 544 -16.64 0.34 -27.02
#